data_AF-A0A4S4K655-F1
#
_entry.id   AF-A0A4S4K655-F1
#
_cell.length_a   1.000
_cell.length_b   1.000
_cell.length_c   1.000
_cell.angle_alpha   90.00
_cell.angle_beta   90.00
_cell.angle_gamma   90.00
#
_symmetry.space_group_name_H-M   'P 1'
#
loop_
_entity.id
_entity.type
_entity.pdbx_description
1 polymer ?
#
loop_
_entity_poly.entity_id
_entity_poly.type
_entity_poly.pdbx_seq_one_letter_code
_entity_poly.pdbx_strand_id
1 'polypeptide(L)'
;MILPPNRVIRADGTIVRLDTTTKVREELVEMFRLLKNWRMIALFPMFFASNYLYAYQGSVNATVFDGPTRALNATLEGAGAITGALFIGFCVLDNKYMSRRNRGYFGLAVVASVVIVVWSVGLSWQVTFGRDYVAVHGKPINYHDPNYKGKGALFFFYFFGDACYQALAYWIMSALSNDPFTLARFAGLYKAIQSAGAAGSYGMDAMLHPLLNEHLASWSMLLFSFPLAFLVIRSIKETNYEDEKVIYVDDIKKDEMEAAVSDSQEKASVHSNGALT
;
A
#
# COMPACT_ATOMS: atom_id res chain seq x y z
N MET A 1 12.69 -20.12 4.25
CA MET A 1 13.10 -20.49 2.88
C MET A 1 11.86 -20.48 2.00
N ILE A 2 11.77 -19.53 1.08
CA ILE A 2 10.66 -19.45 0.11
C ILE A 2 11.05 -20.36 -1.06
N LEU A 3 10.18 -21.30 -1.43
CA LEU A 3 10.36 -22.16 -2.60
C LEU A 3 10.39 -21.31 -3.88
N PRO A 4 11.21 -21.67 -4.89
CA PRO A 4 11.21 -20.97 -6.16
C PRO A 4 9.79 -20.94 -6.76
N PRO A 5 9.33 -19.81 -7.33
CA PRO A 5 7.95 -19.62 -7.81
C PRO A 5 7.43 -20.76 -8.70
N ASN A 6 8.28 -21.29 -9.58
CA ASN A 6 7.98 -22.43 -10.46
C ASN A 6 7.71 -23.77 -9.74
N ARG A 7 7.85 -23.84 -8.41
CA ARG A 7 7.52 -25.00 -7.57
C ARG A 7 6.45 -24.70 -6.53
N VAL A 8 5.91 -23.49 -6.53
CA VAL A 8 4.79 -23.12 -5.65
C VAL A 8 3.50 -23.54 -6.34
N ILE A 9 2.97 -24.68 -5.88
CA ILE A 9 1.65 -25.17 -6.26
C ILE A 9 0.67 -24.54 -5.28
N ARG A 10 -0.26 -23.71 -5.78
CA ARG A 10 -1.33 -23.12 -4.95
C ARG A 10 -2.29 -24.24 -4.49
N ALA A 11 -3.09 -23.96 -3.47
CA ALA A 11 -4.07 -24.92 -2.92
C ALA A 11 -5.13 -25.40 -3.95
N ASP A 12 -5.23 -24.71 -5.09
CA ASP A 12 -6.08 -25.03 -6.23
C ASP A 12 -5.38 -25.87 -7.32
N GLY A 13 -4.12 -26.29 -7.12
CA GLY A 13 -3.35 -27.09 -8.08
C GLY A 13 -2.63 -26.28 -9.16
N THR A 14 -2.69 -24.95 -9.16
CA THR A 14 -2.04 -24.09 -10.18
C THR A 14 -0.56 -23.82 -9.87
N ILE A 15 0.30 -23.82 -10.91
CA ILE A 15 1.74 -23.53 -10.80
C ILE A 15 1.99 -22.06 -11.19
N VAL A 16 2.76 -21.33 -10.39
CA VAL A 16 3.20 -19.96 -10.72
C VAL A 16 4.39 -20.05 -11.69
N ARG A 17 4.15 -20.01 -13.01
CA ARG A 17 5.21 -19.70 -13.98
C ARG A 17 5.31 -18.18 -14.15
N LEU A 18 6.52 -17.65 -13.91
CA LEU A 18 6.91 -16.30 -14.32
C LEU A 18 7.29 -16.36 -15.80
N ASP A 19 6.40 -15.96 -16.70
CA ASP A 19 6.77 -15.84 -18.10
C ASP A 19 7.77 -14.69 -18.29
N THR A 20 8.95 -15.10 -18.76
CA THR A 20 9.97 -14.40 -19.55
C THR A 20 10.21 -12.90 -19.29
N THR A 21 11.43 -12.61 -18.85
CA THR A 21 12.12 -11.29 -18.86
C THR A 21 11.49 -10.27 -19.83
N THR A 22 10.58 -9.45 -19.33
CA THR A 22 10.04 -8.34 -20.13
C THR A 22 11.17 -7.34 -20.34
N LYS A 23 11.33 -6.82 -21.58
CA LYS A 23 12.37 -5.83 -21.84
C LYS A 23 12.07 -4.57 -21.02
N VAL A 24 13.09 -3.95 -20.41
CA VAL A 24 12.93 -2.73 -19.58
C VAL A 24 12.10 -1.63 -20.27
N ARG A 25 12.27 -1.48 -21.59
CA ARG A 25 11.50 -0.53 -22.40
C ARG A 25 10.01 -0.88 -22.46
N GLU A 26 9.67 -2.15 -22.59
CA GLU A 26 8.28 -2.63 -22.61
C GLU A 26 7.66 -2.46 -21.21
N GLU A 27 8.39 -2.77 -20.14
CA GLU A 27 7.91 -2.51 -18.76
C GLU A 27 7.63 -1.04 -18.50
N LEU A 28 8.50 -0.13 -18.96
CA LEU A 28 8.26 1.31 -18.83
C LEU A 28 7.00 1.74 -19.59
N VAL A 29 6.81 1.27 -20.82
CA VAL A 29 5.60 1.58 -21.60
C VAL A 29 4.35 1.06 -20.91
N GLU A 30 4.37 -0.17 -20.38
CA GLU A 30 3.24 -0.73 -19.64
C GLU A 30 2.97 0.04 -18.34
N MET A 31 4.00 0.44 -17.58
CA MET A 31 3.83 1.34 -16.42
C MET A 31 3.15 2.65 -16.81
N PHE A 32 3.53 3.26 -17.94
CA PHE A 32 2.88 4.47 -18.45
C PHE A 32 1.44 4.24 -18.89
N ARG A 33 1.08 3.05 -19.38
CA ARG A 33 -0.32 2.70 -19.64
C ARG A 33 -1.13 2.54 -18.36
N LEU A 34 -0.54 1.97 -17.31
CA LEU A 34 -1.20 1.87 -16.00
C LEU A 34 -1.46 3.24 -15.38
N LEU A 35 -0.59 4.23 -15.61
CA LEU A 35 -0.82 5.63 -15.22
C LEU A 35 -2.05 6.25 -15.91
N LYS A 36 -2.45 5.76 -17.10
CA LYS A 36 -3.66 6.22 -17.81
C LYS A 36 -4.93 5.53 -17.32
N ASN A 37 -4.83 4.52 -16.46
CA ASN A 37 -6.00 3.86 -15.91
C ASN A 37 -6.68 4.78 -14.87
N TRP A 38 -7.96 5.08 -15.09
CA TRP A 38 -8.72 5.96 -14.21
C TRP A 38 -8.73 5.50 -12.75
N ARG A 39 -8.70 4.17 -12.52
CA ARG A 39 -8.66 3.60 -11.16
C ARG A 39 -7.35 3.94 -10.44
N MET A 40 -6.24 3.95 -11.17
CA MET A 40 -4.94 4.30 -10.62
C MET A 40 -4.85 5.78 -10.32
N ILE A 41 -5.29 6.63 -11.25
CA ILE A 41 -5.33 8.09 -11.07
C ILE A 41 -6.17 8.46 -9.84
N ALA A 42 -7.33 7.81 -9.66
CA ALA A 42 -8.17 8.03 -8.49
C ALA A 42 -7.49 7.64 -7.16
N LEU A 43 -6.55 6.69 -7.16
CA LEU A 43 -5.78 6.31 -5.97
C LEU A 43 -4.55 7.19 -5.72
N PHE A 44 -4.13 8.05 -6.66
CA PHE A 44 -2.93 8.88 -6.47
C PHE A 44 -2.97 9.75 -5.21
N PRO A 45 -4.08 10.42 -4.87
CA PRO A 45 -4.15 11.18 -3.63
C PRO A 45 -3.95 10.30 -2.40
N MET A 46 -4.46 9.06 -2.43
CA MET A 46 -4.27 8.10 -1.34
C MET A 46 -2.80 7.72 -1.18
N PHE A 47 -2.12 7.48 -2.31
CA PHE A 47 -0.72 7.11 -2.33
C PHE A 47 0.19 8.25 -1.88
N PHE A 48 -0.10 9.46 -2.33
CA PHE A 48 0.64 10.66 -1.97
C PHE A 48 0.51 10.97 -0.46
N ALA A 49 -0.71 10.95 0.06
CA ALA A 49 -0.99 11.25 1.47
C ALA A 49 -0.33 10.24 2.44
N SER A 50 -0.22 8.97 2.04
CA SER A 50 0.30 7.88 2.90
C SER A 50 1.72 8.06 3.44
N ASN A 51 2.53 8.94 2.82
CA ASN A 51 3.90 9.24 3.25
C ASN A 51 4.12 10.74 3.50
N TYR A 52 3.19 11.59 3.06
CA TYR A 52 3.23 13.03 3.30
C TYR A 52 3.11 13.36 4.80
N LEU A 53 2.28 12.61 5.52
CA LEU A 53 2.00 12.82 6.95
C LEU A 53 3.19 12.64 7.91
N TYR A 54 4.23 11.89 7.51
CA TYR A 54 5.34 11.55 8.41
C TYR A 54 6.23 12.74 8.74
N ALA A 55 6.36 13.71 7.84
CA ALA A 55 7.17 14.91 8.11
C ALA A 55 6.58 15.69 9.29
N TYR A 56 5.26 15.91 9.29
CA TYR A 56 4.56 16.57 10.39
C TYR A 56 4.75 15.82 11.72
N GLN A 57 4.50 14.50 11.74
CA GLN A 57 4.66 13.69 12.97
C GLN A 57 6.10 13.74 13.50
N GLY A 58 7.09 13.64 12.61
CA GLY A 58 8.50 13.76 12.96
C GLY A 58 8.86 15.16 13.48
N SER A 59 8.34 16.21 12.86
CA SER A 59 8.58 17.60 13.25
C SER A 59 7.98 17.91 14.63
N VAL A 60 6.77 17.43 14.91
CA VAL A 60 6.15 17.50 16.24
C VAL A 60 7.00 16.74 17.27
N ASN A 61 7.45 15.52 16.93
CA ASN A 61 8.27 14.72 17.83
C ASN A 61 9.59 15.44 18.18
N ALA A 62 10.24 16.03 17.16
CA ALA A 62 11.50 16.75 17.31
C ALA A 62 11.36 18.09 18.07
N THR A 63 10.25 18.80 17.88
CA THR A 63 10.04 20.15 18.43
C THR A 63 9.56 20.12 19.88
N VAL A 64 8.72 19.14 20.25
CA VAL A 64 7.99 19.17 21.51
C VAL A 64 8.64 18.30 22.60
N PHE A 65 9.34 17.22 22.23
CA PHE A 65 9.83 16.21 23.17
C PHE A 65 11.35 16.20 23.30
N ASP A 66 11.82 15.70 24.44
CA ASP A 66 13.25 15.55 24.69
C ASP A 66 13.85 14.30 24.04
N GLY A 67 15.18 14.15 24.08
CA GLY A 67 15.89 13.03 23.45
C GLY A 67 15.34 11.64 23.84
N PRO A 68 15.30 11.29 25.14
CA PRO A 68 14.77 10.01 25.59
C PRO A 68 13.30 9.78 25.21
N THR A 69 12.46 10.81 25.30
CA THR A 69 11.03 10.69 24.99
C THR A 69 10.80 10.49 23.50
N ARG A 70 11.62 11.09 22.63
CA ARG A 70 11.58 10.82 21.18
C ARG A 70 11.89 9.35 20.85
N ALA A 71 12.85 8.74 21.56
CA ALA A 71 13.16 7.32 21.39
C ALA A 71 12.00 6.42 21.89
N LEU A 72 11.35 6.80 23.00
CA LEU A 72 10.16 6.12 23.48
C LEU A 72 8.99 6.25 22.49
N ASN A 73 8.78 7.45 21.94
CA ASN A 73 7.79 7.69 20.89
C ASN A 73 8.07 6.80 19.68
N ALA A 74 9.31 6.74 19.18
CA ALA A 74 9.66 5.84 18.07
C ALA A 74 9.33 4.36 18.35
N THR A 75 9.47 3.92 19.61
CA THR A 75 9.06 2.57 20.02
C THR A 75 7.54 2.39 19.98
N LEU A 76 6.79 3.39 20.45
CA LEU A 76 5.33 3.42 20.39
C LEU A 76 4.79 3.50 18.95
N GLU A 77 5.45 4.26 18.09
CA GLU A 77 5.17 4.35 16.66
C GLU A 77 5.29 2.96 16.01
N GLY A 78 6.41 2.26 16.26
CA GLY A 78 6.61 0.88 15.78
C GLY A 78 5.57 -0.11 16.33
N ALA A 79 5.26 -0.04 17.63
CA ALA A 79 4.24 -0.89 18.26
C ALA A 79 2.84 -0.61 17.68
N GLY A 80 2.51 0.67 17.45
CA GLY A 80 1.27 1.12 16.84
C GLY A 80 1.14 0.58 15.42
N ALA A 81 2.19 0.69 14.61
CA ALA A 81 2.21 0.20 13.24
C ALA A 81 1.99 -1.33 13.15
N ILE A 82 2.68 -2.11 13.99
CA ILE A 82 2.50 -3.57 14.05
C ILE A 82 1.06 -3.91 14.44
N THR A 83 0.57 -3.29 15.52
CA THR A 83 -0.78 -3.55 16.03
C THR A 83 -1.85 -3.16 15.00
N GLY A 84 -1.69 -2.01 14.34
CA GLY A 84 -2.60 -1.53 13.31
C GLY A 84 -2.64 -2.45 12.10
N ALA A 85 -1.48 -2.87 11.59
CA ALA A 85 -1.39 -3.81 10.47
C ALA A 85 -2.03 -5.17 10.80
N LEU A 86 -1.82 -5.70 12.00
CA LEU A 86 -2.44 -6.96 12.43
C LEU A 86 -3.96 -6.80 12.59
N PHE A 87 -4.41 -5.69 13.18
CA PHE A 87 -5.84 -5.42 13.39
C PHE A 87 -6.58 -5.32 12.06
N ILE A 88 -6.14 -4.45 11.15
CA ILE A 88 -6.81 -4.26 9.86
C ILE A 88 -6.71 -5.53 9.00
N GLY A 89 -5.58 -6.24 9.05
CA GLY A 89 -5.40 -7.50 8.32
C GLY A 89 -6.37 -8.56 8.82
N PHE A 90 -6.20 -9.01 10.06
CA PHE A 90 -6.95 -10.16 10.58
C PHE A 90 -8.42 -9.87 10.88
N CYS A 91 -8.74 -8.71 11.47
CA CYS A 91 -10.09 -8.45 11.96
C CYS A 91 -11.03 -7.93 10.86
N VAL A 92 -10.49 -7.24 9.86
CA VAL A 92 -11.28 -6.49 8.89
C VAL A 92 -11.09 -7.06 7.49
N LEU A 93 -9.85 -7.06 7.02
CA LEU A 93 -9.54 -7.37 5.64
C LEU A 93 -9.50 -8.85 5.38
N ASP A 94 -9.18 -9.77 6.30
CA ASP A 94 -9.13 -11.22 6.08
C ASP A 94 -10.40 -11.97 6.53
N ASN A 95 -11.43 -11.22 6.90
CA ASN A 95 -12.68 -11.81 7.36
C ASN A 95 -13.36 -12.61 6.23
N LYS A 96 -13.44 -13.94 6.41
CA LYS A 96 -14.01 -14.89 5.44
C LYS A 96 -15.53 -14.81 5.32
N TYR A 97 -16.21 -14.17 6.26
CA TYR A 97 -17.67 -14.07 6.29
C TYR A 97 -18.23 -12.94 5.43
N MET A 98 -17.36 -12.11 4.82
CA MET A 98 -17.76 -10.98 3.99
C MET A 98 -17.28 -11.14 2.54
N SER A 99 -18.09 -10.68 1.59
CA SER A 99 -17.70 -10.60 0.18
C SER A 99 -16.52 -9.65 -0.01
N ARG A 100 -15.78 -9.78 -1.12
CA ARG A 100 -14.56 -8.99 -1.37
C ARG A 100 -14.90 -7.50 -1.38
N ARG A 101 -16.01 -7.09 -2.00
CA ARG A 101 -16.40 -5.68 -2.07
C ARG A 101 -16.85 -5.15 -0.70
N ASN A 102 -17.59 -5.95 0.07
CA ASN A 102 -18.04 -5.56 1.41
C ASN A 102 -16.87 -5.42 2.39
N ARG A 103 -15.85 -6.28 2.29
CA ARG A 103 -14.58 -6.13 3.04
C ARG A 103 -13.91 -4.79 2.73
N GLY A 104 -13.90 -4.38 1.47
CA GLY A 104 -13.36 -3.09 1.04
C GLY A 104 -14.13 -1.91 1.64
N TYR A 105 -15.47 -1.93 1.61
CA TYR A 105 -16.28 -0.87 2.20
C TYR A 105 -16.14 -0.79 3.72
N PHE A 106 -16.16 -1.94 4.39
CA PHE A 106 -15.98 -2.00 5.84
C PHE A 106 -14.57 -1.56 6.25
N GLY A 107 -13.54 -2.00 5.51
CA GLY A 107 -12.17 -1.55 5.71
C GLY A 107 -12.00 -0.04 5.51
N LEU A 108 -12.59 0.52 4.46
CA LEU A 108 -12.60 1.96 4.23
C LEU A 108 -13.30 2.71 5.38
N ALA A 109 -14.45 2.22 5.84
CA ALA A 109 -15.17 2.85 6.95
C ALA A 109 -14.35 2.84 8.24
N VAL A 110 -13.76 1.70 8.61
CA VAL A 110 -12.91 1.55 9.80
C VAL A 110 -11.69 2.49 9.71
N VAL A 111 -10.97 2.48 8.59
CA VAL A 111 -9.80 3.34 8.39
C VAL A 111 -10.19 4.81 8.45
N ALA A 112 -11.26 5.21 7.76
CA ALA A 112 -11.73 6.59 7.77
C ALA A 112 -12.11 7.05 9.18
N SER A 113 -12.82 6.22 9.95
CA SER A 113 -13.17 6.52 11.34
C SER A 113 -11.93 6.68 12.22
N VAL A 114 -10.97 5.75 12.14
CA VAL A 114 -9.72 5.82 12.92
C VAL A 114 -8.93 7.08 12.56
N VAL A 115 -8.75 7.37 11.27
CA VAL A 115 -8.04 8.57 10.81
C VAL A 115 -8.74 9.83 11.28
N ILE A 116 -10.07 9.94 11.14
CA ILE A 116 -10.82 11.11 11.60
C ILE A 116 -10.64 11.31 13.11
N VAL A 117 -10.81 10.26 13.92
CA VAL A 117 -10.72 10.37 15.38
C VAL A 117 -9.31 10.76 15.82
N VAL A 118 -8.29 10.04 15.34
CA VAL A 118 -6.90 10.25 15.77
C VAL A 118 -6.40 11.64 15.35
N TRP A 119 -6.66 12.04 14.10
CA TRP A 119 -6.24 13.36 13.62
C TRP A 119 -7.05 14.49 14.26
N SER A 120 -8.32 14.28 14.63
CA SER A 120 -9.08 15.29 15.40
C SER A 120 -8.50 15.50 16.80
N VAL A 121 -8.11 14.42 17.49
CA VAL A 121 -7.40 14.51 18.77
C VAL A 121 -6.05 15.21 18.56
N GLY A 122 -5.35 14.86 17.49
CA GLY A 122 -4.13 15.53 17.03
C GLY A 122 -4.30 17.03 16.85
N LEU A 123 -5.35 17.46 16.14
CA LEU A 123 -5.68 18.85 15.92
C LEU A 123 -5.95 19.59 17.23
N SER A 124 -6.72 18.98 18.14
CA SER A 124 -7.04 19.58 19.45
C SER A 124 -5.80 19.88 20.28
N TRP A 125 -4.74 19.08 20.11
CA TRP A 125 -3.44 19.35 20.72
C TRP A 125 -2.60 20.31 19.87
N GLN A 126 -2.58 20.16 18.54
CA GLN A 126 -1.78 20.99 17.64
C GLN A 126 -2.13 22.48 17.73
N VAL A 127 -3.38 22.84 17.98
CA VAL A 127 -3.79 24.24 18.16
C VAL A 127 -3.22 24.88 19.43
N THR A 128 -2.70 24.09 20.38
CA THR A 128 -2.13 24.61 21.63
C THR A 128 -0.63 24.92 21.52
N PHE A 129 0.03 24.61 20.39
CA PHE A 129 1.46 24.86 20.24
C PHE A 129 1.91 25.19 18.81
N GLY A 130 2.97 25.99 18.72
CA GLY A 130 3.68 26.30 17.49
C GLY A 130 5.06 25.63 17.42
N ARG A 131 5.85 26.01 16.41
CA ARG A 131 7.25 25.56 16.27
C ARG A 131 8.17 26.09 17.36
N ASP A 132 7.78 27.16 18.02
CA ASP A 132 8.45 27.81 19.12
C ASP A 132 8.12 27.19 20.49
N TYR A 133 7.60 25.95 20.53
CA TYR A 133 7.13 25.30 21.76
C TYR A 133 8.12 25.42 22.93
N VAL A 134 9.39 25.08 22.72
CA VAL A 134 10.42 25.14 23.78
C VAL A 134 10.73 26.58 24.19
N ALA A 135 10.69 27.54 23.26
CA ALA A 135 10.90 28.95 23.57
C ALA A 135 9.76 29.52 24.43
N VAL A 136 8.52 29.06 24.19
CA VAL A 136 7.32 29.51 24.93
C VAL A 136 7.16 28.79 26.27
N HIS A 137 7.43 27.48 26.32
CA HIS A 137 7.18 26.64 27.49
C HIS A 137 8.43 26.37 28.34
N GLY A 138 9.59 26.84 27.91
CA GLY A 138 10.87 26.77 28.63
C GLY A 138 11.52 25.40 28.68
N LYS A 139 10.78 24.30 28.44
CA LYS A 139 11.33 22.94 28.39
C LYS A 139 10.56 22.02 27.42
N PRO A 140 11.24 21.04 26.80
CA PRO A 140 10.58 19.96 26.10
C PRO A 140 9.84 19.03 27.10
N ILE A 141 8.88 18.27 26.58
CA ILE A 141 8.15 17.27 27.36
C ILE A 141 9.03 16.03 27.55
N ASN A 142 9.17 15.61 28.81
CA ASN A 142 9.81 14.34 29.18
C ASN A 142 8.75 13.27 29.45
N TYR A 143 9.07 12.00 29.22
CA TYR A 143 8.16 10.87 29.44
C TYR A 143 7.74 10.65 30.90
N HIS A 144 8.49 11.21 31.86
CA HIS A 144 8.11 11.26 33.27
C HIS A 144 7.09 12.37 33.58
N ASP A 145 6.89 13.35 32.69
CA ASP A 145 5.93 14.42 32.92
C ASP A 145 4.49 13.86 32.85
N PRO A 146 3.58 14.29 33.76
CA PRO A 146 2.18 13.86 33.74
C PRO A 146 1.47 14.09 32.40
N ASN A 147 1.90 15.15 31.70
CA ASN A 147 1.37 15.60 30.43
C ASN A 147 1.79 14.73 29.23
N TYR A 148 2.70 13.76 29.42
CA TYR A 148 3.18 12.88 28.36
C TYR A 148 2.20 11.76 28.00
N LYS A 149 1.52 11.14 28.98
CA LYS A 149 0.76 9.89 28.78
C LYS A 149 -0.24 9.95 27.62
N GLY A 150 -1.02 11.03 27.54
CA GLY A 150 -1.97 11.23 26.44
C GLY A 150 -1.30 11.48 25.08
N LYS A 151 -0.15 12.15 25.08
CA LYS A 151 0.62 12.46 23.86
C LYS A 151 1.36 11.22 23.33
N GLY A 152 1.96 10.42 24.21
CA GLY A 152 2.56 9.14 23.83
C GLY A 152 1.52 8.19 23.24
N ALA A 153 0.33 8.10 23.85
CA ALA A 153 -0.78 7.32 23.28
C ALA A 153 -1.22 7.84 21.90
N LEU A 154 -1.23 9.15 21.69
CA LEU A 154 -1.52 9.73 20.38
C LEU A 154 -0.49 9.29 19.31
N PHE A 155 0.81 9.25 19.63
CA PHE A 155 1.83 8.75 18.70
C PHE A 155 1.64 7.28 18.34
N PHE A 156 1.27 6.45 19.32
CA PHE A 156 0.87 5.06 19.06
C PHE A 156 -0.32 4.99 18.08
N PHE A 157 -1.37 5.78 18.33
CA PHE A 157 -2.58 5.75 17.50
C PHE A 157 -2.42 6.38 16.12
N TYR A 158 -1.50 7.33 15.95
CA TYR A 158 -1.10 7.85 14.64
C TYR A 158 -0.60 6.71 13.77
N PHE A 159 0.43 5.99 14.23
CA PHE A 159 1.04 4.91 13.45
C PHE A 159 0.13 3.68 13.34
N PHE A 160 -0.75 3.45 14.32
CA PHE A 160 -1.83 2.48 14.18
C PHE A 160 -2.74 2.83 12.99
N GLY A 161 -3.21 4.08 12.91
CA GLY A 161 -4.05 4.56 11.82
C GLY A 161 -3.33 4.54 10.47
N ASP A 162 -2.06 4.95 10.45
CA ASP A 162 -1.24 4.99 9.24
C ASP A 162 -0.99 3.57 8.69
N ALA A 163 -0.71 2.61 9.56
CA ALA A 163 -0.61 1.20 9.15
C ALA A 163 -1.93 0.66 8.61
N CYS A 164 -3.06 1.01 9.24
CA CYS A 164 -4.38 0.64 8.74
C CYS A 164 -4.65 1.24 7.35
N TYR A 165 -4.29 2.51 7.16
CA TYR A 165 -4.42 3.23 5.89
C TYR A 165 -3.57 2.61 4.78
N GLN A 166 -2.30 2.34 5.06
CA GLN A 166 -1.39 1.72 4.09
C GLN A 166 -1.83 0.29 3.75
N ALA A 167 -2.25 -0.51 4.73
CA ALA A 167 -2.74 -1.86 4.50
C ALA A 167 -4.00 -1.86 3.62
N LEU A 168 -4.91 -0.91 3.84
CA LEU A 168 -6.08 -0.75 2.97
C LEU A 168 -5.66 -0.37 1.54
N ALA A 169 -4.72 0.54 1.35
CA ALA A 169 -4.21 0.90 0.02
C ALA A 169 -3.62 -0.32 -0.71
N TYR A 170 -2.80 -1.12 -0.01
CA TYR A 170 -2.27 -2.38 -0.53
C TYR A 170 -3.36 -3.40 -0.87
N TRP A 171 -4.36 -3.53 -0.01
CA TRP A 171 -5.49 -4.42 -0.26
C TRP A 171 -6.29 -3.99 -1.48
N ILE A 172 -6.56 -2.68 -1.65
CA ILE A 172 -7.25 -2.15 -2.83
C ILE A 172 -6.44 -2.50 -4.08
N MET A 173 -5.14 -2.20 -4.12
CA MET A 173 -4.28 -2.53 -5.28
C MET A 173 -4.27 -4.03 -5.58
N SER A 174 -4.15 -4.86 -4.55
CA SER A 174 -4.23 -6.32 -4.68
C SER A 174 -5.60 -6.80 -5.15
N ALA A 175 -6.64 -5.99 -4.99
CA ALA A 175 -7.98 -6.31 -5.41
C ALA A 175 -8.29 -6.01 -6.88
N LEU A 176 -7.47 -5.17 -7.53
CA LEU A 176 -7.73 -4.69 -8.90
C LEU A 176 -7.35 -5.71 -10.00
N SER A 177 -6.30 -6.51 -9.80
CA SER A 177 -5.79 -7.48 -10.77
C SER A 177 -5.28 -8.72 -10.05
N ASN A 178 -5.36 -9.88 -10.69
CA ASN A 178 -4.76 -11.12 -10.20
C ASN A 178 -3.40 -11.43 -10.87
N ASP A 179 -3.01 -10.66 -11.89
CA ASP A 179 -1.72 -10.77 -12.56
C ASP A 179 -0.58 -10.24 -11.66
N PRO A 180 0.39 -11.09 -11.26
CA PRO A 180 1.52 -10.69 -10.45
C PRO A 180 2.37 -9.57 -11.06
N PHE A 181 2.50 -9.51 -12.39
CA PHE A 181 3.32 -8.48 -13.05
C PHE A 181 2.65 -7.10 -12.97
N THR A 182 1.35 -7.04 -13.22
CA THR A 182 0.55 -5.82 -13.04
C THR A 182 0.54 -5.36 -11.58
N LEU A 183 0.39 -6.30 -10.63
CA LEU A 183 0.47 -6.01 -9.20
C LEU A 183 1.85 -5.46 -8.78
N ALA A 184 2.93 -6.02 -9.30
CA ALA A 184 4.28 -5.53 -9.06
C ALA A 184 4.45 -4.09 -9.58
N ARG A 185 3.92 -3.78 -10.76
CA ARG A 185 3.90 -2.41 -11.31
C ARG A 185 3.08 -1.46 -10.46
N PHE A 186 1.93 -1.89 -9.93
CA PHE A 186 1.13 -1.09 -8.99
C PHE A 186 1.91 -0.79 -7.71
N ALA A 187 2.57 -1.77 -7.12
CA ALA A 187 3.39 -1.58 -5.94
C ALA A 187 4.57 -0.62 -6.20
N GLY A 188 5.23 -0.73 -7.36
CA GLY A 188 6.29 0.17 -7.78
C GLY A 188 5.79 1.62 -7.93
N LEU A 189 4.65 1.81 -8.60
CA LEU A 189 4.04 3.12 -8.76
C LEU A 189 3.59 3.72 -7.41
N TYR A 190 3.00 2.91 -6.54
CA TYR A 190 2.61 3.28 -5.18
C TYR A 190 3.80 3.85 -4.40
N LYS A 191 4.95 3.18 -4.48
CA LYS A 191 6.18 3.64 -3.81
C LYS A 191 6.77 4.88 -4.45
N ALA A 192 6.74 5.01 -5.78
CA ALA A 192 7.20 6.21 -6.47
C ALA A 192 6.41 7.46 -6.04
N ILE A 193 5.08 7.36 -5.97
CA ILE A 193 4.21 8.47 -5.56
C ILE A 193 4.38 8.79 -4.07
N GLN A 194 4.53 7.77 -3.21
CA GLN A 194 4.87 7.99 -1.79
C GLN A 194 6.18 8.73 -1.61
N SER A 195 7.22 8.39 -2.38
CA SER A 195 8.50 9.08 -2.32
C SER A 195 8.36 10.54 -2.75
N ALA A 196 7.56 10.83 -3.77
CA ALA A 196 7.25 12.20 -4.17
C ALA A 196 6.49 12.96 -3.07
N GLY A 197 5.52 12.32 -2.41
CA GLY A 197 4.79 12.88 -1.27
C GLY A 197 5.70 13.22 -0.09
N ALA A 198 6.59 12.30 0.29
CA ALA A 198 7.58 12.56 1.33
C ALA A 198 8.53 13.69 0.95
N ALA A 199 9.07 13.70 -0.27
CA ALA A 199 9.97 14.77 -0.73
C ALA A 199 9.30 16.15 -0.64
N GLY A 200 8.03 16.26 -1.06
CA GLY A 200 7.26 17.50 -0.92
C GLY A 200 7.01 17.90 0.53
N SER A 201 6.64 16.94 1.39
CA SER A 201 6.34 17.21 2.80
C SER A 201 7.58 17.62 3.60
N TYR A 202 8.68 16.89 3.46
CA TYR A 202 9.95 17.26 4.10
C TYR A 202 10.52 18.57 3.54
N GLY A 203 10.29 18.87 2.26
CA GLY A 203 10.64 20.17 1.68
C GLY A 203 9.85 21.32 2.33
N MET A 204 8.55 21.11 2.58
CA MET A 204 7.70 22.08 3.27
C MET A 204 8.12 22.27 4.74
N ASP A 205 8.39 21.17 5.45
CA ASP A 205 8.87 21.19 6.84
C ASP A 205 10.22 21.91 6.97
N ALA A 206 11.13 21.71 6.00
CA ALA A 206 12.42 22.40 5.95
C ALA A 206 12.30 23.93 5.78
N MET A 207 11.22 24.41 5.15
CA MET A 207 10.92 25.86 5.05
C MET A 207 10.27 26.43 6.32
N LEU A 208 10.11 25.62 7.36
CA LEU A 208 9.56 26.01 8.66
C LEU A 208 8.15 26.61 8.60
N HIS A 209 7.29 26.13 7.69
CA HIS A 209 5.86 26.48 7.63
C HIS A 209 5.06 26.03 8.86
N PRO A 210 4.25 26.88 9.52
CA PRO A 210 3.59 26.55 10.80
C PRO A 210 3.04 25.11 10.89
N LEU A 211 3.33 24.39 11.98
CA LEU A 211 2.94 22.98 12.17
C LEU A 211 1.43 22.73 11.99
N LEU A 212 0.60 23.73 12.32
CA LEU A 212 -0.84 23.66 12.07
C LEU A 212 -1.17 23.55 10.57
N ASN A 213 -0.44 24.25 9.70
CA ASN A 213 -0.65 24.19 8.25
C ASN A 213 -0.27 22.81 7.71
N GLU A 214 0.83 22.24 8.20
CA GLU A 214 1.25 20.88 7.82
C GLU A 214 0.27 19.81 8.29
N HIS A 215 -0.27 19.97 9.51
CA HIS A 215 -1.33 19.12 10.03
C HIS A 215 -2.58 19.19 9.16
N LEU A 216 -3.10 20.40 8.87
CA LEU A 216 -4.31 20.59 8.07
C LEU A 216 -4.12 20.14 6.62
N ALA A 217 -2.95 20.38 6.03
CA ALA A 217 -2.61 19.90 4.68
C ALA A 217 -2.63 18.36 4.65
N SER A 218 -1.97 17.71 5.60
CA SER A 218 -1.93 16.24 5.67
C SER A 218 -3.33 15.65 5.90
N TRP A 219 -4.09 16.22 6.85
CA TRP A 219 -5.41 15.71 7.18
C TRP A 219 -6.42 15.90 6.04
N SER A 220 -6.41 17.06 5.38
CA SER A 220 -7.27 17.32 4.22
C SER A 220 -6.96 16.40 3.04
N MET A 221 -5.68 16.10 2.77
CA MET A 221 -5.29 15.13 1.75
C MET A 221 -5.78 13.71 2.07
N LEU A 222 -5.68 13.29 3.34
CA LEU A 222 -6.21 12.00 3.79
C LEU A 222 -7.73 11.93 3.58
N LEU A 223 -8.47 12.95 4.03
CA LEU A 223 -9.92 12.98 3.88
C LEU A 223 -10.36 13.02 2.41
N PHE A 224 -9.65 13.78 1.58
CA PHE A 224 -9.90 13.85 0.13
C PHE A 224 -9.66 12.51 -0.57
N SER A 225 -8.74 11.69 -0.05
CA SER A 225 -8.46 10.36 -0.62
C SER A 225 -9.60 9.36 -0.44
N PHE A 226 -10.41 9.47 0.64
CA PHE A 226 -11.42 8.45 0.96
C PHE A 226 -12.56 8.35 -0.06
N PRO A 227 -13.18 9.45 -0.54
CA PRO A 227 -14.18 9.38 -1.60
C PRO A 227 -13.66 8.74 -2.88
N LEU A 228 -12.40 9.03 -3.25
CA LEU A 228 -11.79 8.44 -4.44
C LEU A 228 -11.50 6.94 -4.25
N ALA A 229 -11.00 6.55 -3.08
CA ALA A 229 -10.83 5.14 -2.72
C ALA A 229 -12.18 4.40 -2.75
N PHE A 230 -13.26 5.02 -2.27
CA PHE A 230 -14.62 4.46 -2.36
C PHE A 230 -15.06 4.20 -3.80
N LEU A 231 -14.83 5.15 -4.72
CA LEU A 231 -15.13 4.96 -6.14
C LEU A 231 -14.37 3.78 -6.74
N VAL A 232 -13.10 3.62 -6.38
CA VAL A 232 -12.29 2.50 -6.85
C VAL A 232 -12.76 1.19 -6.26
N ILE A 233 -13.07 1.14 -4.96
CA ILE A 233 -13.61 -0.06 -4.30
C ILE A 233 -14.93 -0.49 -4.95
N ARG A 234 -15.80 0.46 -5.31
CA ARG A 234 -17.05 0.17 -6.03
C ARG A 234 -16.81 -0.46 -7.40
N SER A 235 -15.66 -0.22 -8.02
CA SER A 235 -15.30 -0.83 -9.31
C SER A 235 -14.68 -2.22 -9.20
N ILE A 236 -14.29 -2.67 -7.99
CA ILE A 236 -13.71 -4.00 -7.75
C ILE A 236 -14.79 -5.06 -7.99
N LYS A 237 -14.50 -6.06 -8.82
CA LYS A 237 -15.37 -7.22 -9.06
C LYS A 237 -15.17 -8.26 -7.96
N GLU A 238 -16.24 -9.00 -7.62
CA GLU A 238 -16.20 -10.09 -6.63
C GLU A 238 -15.29 -11.24 -7.09
N THR A 239 -15.23 -11.50 -8.41
CA THR A 239 -14.33 -12.45 -9.06
C THR A 239 -13.67 -11.79 -10.28
N ASN A 240 -12.36 -11.95 -10.45
CA ASN A 240 -11.60 -11.53 -11.64
C ASN A 240 -11.16 -12.73 -12.49
N TYR A 241 -11.66 -13.93 -12.19
CA TYR A 241 -11.23 -15.19 -12.81
C TYR A 241 -11.71 -15.36 -14.26
N GLU A 242 -12.72 -14.61 -14.69
CA GLU A 242 -13.30 -14.75 -16.04
C GLU A 242 -12.76 -13.72 -17.06
N ASP A 243 -12.16 -12.61 -16.61
CA ASP A 243 -11.67 -11.53 -17.50
C ASP A 243 -10.15 -11.57 -17.74
N GLU A 244 -9.38 -12.18 -16.84
CA GLU A 244 -7.94 -12.44 -17.02
C GLU A 244 -7.82 -13.94 -17.33
N LYS A 245 -7.30 -14.31 -18.51
CA LYS A 245 -7.06 -15.72 -18.88
C LYS A 245 -6.22 -16.40 -17.80
N VAL A 246 -6.87 -17.12 -16.90
CA VAL A 246 -6.21 -18.03 -15.97
C VAL A 246 -5.95 -19.30 -16.77
N ILE A 247 -4.70 -19.50 -17.19
CA ILE A 247 -4.32 -20.71 -17.91
C ILE A 247 -4.34 -21.87 -16.90
N TYR A 248 -5.24 -22.84 -17.09
CA TYR A 248 -5.35 -24.03 -16.24
C TYR A 248 -4.24 -25.03 -16.59
N VAL A 249 -3.78 -25.82 -15.59
CA VAL A 249 -2.71 -26.83 -15.77
C VAL A 249 -3.07 -27.90 -16.79
N ASP A 250 -4.36 -28.21 -16.93
CA ASP A 250 -4.84 -29.21 -17.88
C ASP A 250 -4.82 -28.71 -19.33
N ASP A 251 -5.00 -27.41 -19.54
CA ASP A 251 -4.90 -26.78 -20.86
C ASP A 251 -3.44 -26.77 -21.34
N ILE A 252 -2.48 -26.60 -20.43
CA ILE A 252 -1.04 -26.65 -20.73
C ILE A 252 -0.57 -28.07 -21.08
N LYS A 253 -1.07 -29.11 -20.41
CA LYS A 253 -0.72 -30.50 -20.78
C LYS A 253 -1.23 -30.85 -22.17
N LYS A 254 -2.41 -30.34 -22.54
CA LYS A 254 -2.95 -30.49 -23.90
C LYS A 254 -2.11 -29.72 -24.91
N ASP A 255 -1.80 -28.45 -24.66
CA ASP A 255 -1.03 -27.62 -25.58
C ASP A 255 0.43 -28.10 -25.73
N GLU A 256 1.10 -28.53 -24.64
CA GLU A 256 2.44 -29.12 -24.68
C GLU A 256 2.43 -30.51 -25.35
N MET A 257 1.38 -31.32 -25.16
CA MET A 257 1.20 -32.58 -25.91
C MET A 257 0.90 -32.34 -27.39
N GLU A 258 0.04 -31.38 -27.73
CA GLU A 258 -0.32 -31.04 -29.11
C GLU A 258 0.87 -30.44 -29.85
N ALA A 259 1.67 -29.58 -29.20
CA ALA A 259 2.91 -29.05 -29.74
C ALA A 259 4.00 -30.13 -29.91
N ALA A 260 4.16 -31.04 -28.94
CA ALA A 260 5.10 -32.15 -29.04
C ALA A 260 4.69 -33.16 -30.14
N VAL A 261 3.39 -33.40 -30.32
CA VAL A 261 2.86 -34.23 -31.41
C VAL A 261 3.11 -33.55 -32.76
N SER A 262 2.86 -32.24 -32.89
CA SER A 262 3.12 -31.48 -34.12
C SER A 262 4.60 -31.48 -34.51
N ASP A 263 5.50 -31.22 -33.56
CA ASP A 263 6.96 -31.18 -33.78
C ASP A 263 7.52 -32.58 -34.13
N SER A 264 6.90 -33.64 -33.61
CA SER A 264 7.24 -35.03 -33.97
C SER A 264 6.78 -35.42 -35.38
N GLN A 265 5.62 -34.93 -35.83
CA GLN A 265 5.11 -35.17 -37.18
C GLN A 265 5.90 -34.40 -38.24
N GLU A 266 6.29 -33.16 -37.92
CA GLU A 266 7.15 -32.35 -38.78
C GLU A 266 8.51 -33.02 -38.99
N LYS A 267 9.17 -33.46 -37.91
CA LYS A 267 10.46 -34.20 -37.99
C LYS A 267 10.35 -35.53 -38.73
N ALA A 268 9.24 -36.26 -38.58
CA ALA A 268 9.02 -37.51 -39.31
C ALA A 268 8.84 -37.29 -40.82
N SER A 269 8.13 -36.24 -41.23
CA SER A 269 7.94 -35.90 -42.65
C SER A 269 9.22 -35.41 -43.34
N VAL A 270 10.10 -34.71 -42.61
CA VAL A 270 11.40 -34.27 -43.11
C VAL A 270 12.34 -35.48 -43.30
N HIS A 271 12.26 -36.48 -42.42
CA HIS A 271 13.10 -37.68 -42.50
C HIS A 271 12.67 -38.65 -43.62
N SER A 272 11.38 -38.72 -43.97
CA SER A 272 10.91 -39.54 -45.11
C SER A 272 11.26 -38.94 -46.47
N ASN A 273 11.32 -37.61 -46.58
CA ASN A 273 11.65 -36.93 -47.83
C ASN A 273 13.16 -36.85 -48.11
N GLY A 274 14.02 -37.05 -47.10
CA GLY A 274 15.48 -37.09 -47.26
C GLY A 274 16.07 -38.45 -47.66
N ALA A 275 15.25 -39.51 -47.74
CA ALA A 275 15.70 -40.88 -47.99
C ALA A 275 15.47 -41.37 -49.44
N LEU A 276 15.04 -40.49 -50.35
CA LEU A 276 14.71 -40.83 -51.75
C LEU A 276 15.46 -40.00 -52.81
N THR A 277 16.61 -39.41 -52.46
CA THR A 277 17.54 -38.79 -53.43
C THR A 277 18.94 -39.38 -53.32
#